data_AF-A0A397SPT4-F1
#
_entry.id   AF-A0A397SPT4-F1
#
_cell.length_a   1.000
_cell.length_b   1.000
_cell.length_c   1.000
_cell.angle_alpha   90.00
_cell.angle_beta   90.00
_cell.angle_gamma   90.00
#
_symmetry.space_group_name_H-M   'P 1'
#
loop_
_entity.id
_entity.type
_entity.pdbx_description
1 polymer ?
#
loop_
_entity_poly.entity_id
_entity_poly.type
_entity_poly.pdbx_seq_one_letter_code
_entity_poly.pdbx_strand_id
1 'polypeptide(L)'
;MLSHDFDPYDVPSSVEDADPLDYWDDEDPDEEHANLYLTPKKESKSERPRVLVWLKNAIVQADLCKMPEDQGYNYFLAVVELACRRVDGQPIKDKEASTVLKAFKKEYW
;
A
#
# COMPACT_ATOMS: atom_id res chain seq x y z
N MET A 1 -10.70 -45.90 22.28
CA MET A 1 -11.54 -44.69 22.28
C MET A 1 -11.09 -43.86 21.09
N LEU A 2 -11.82 -43.94 19.99
CA LEU A 2 -11.54 -43.21 18.75
C LEU A 2 -12.28 -41.87 18.80
N SER A 3 -11.56 -40.80 18.49
CA SER A 3 -12.07 -39.44 18.32
C SER A 3 -13.18 -39.40 17.28
N HIS A 4 -14.34 -38.83 17.64
CA HIS A 4 -15.33 -38.40 16.67
C HIS A 4 -14.91 -37.00 16.23
N ASP A 5 -14.27 -36.92 15.07
CA ASP A 5 -13.95 -35.67 14.41
C ASP A 5 -15.27 -34.98 14.03
N PHE A 6 -15.42 -33.73 14.45
CA PHE A 6 -16.53 -32.86 14.08
C PHE A 6 -16.36 -32.50 12.60
N ASP A 7 -17.23 -33.03 11.75
CA ASP A 7 -17.25 -32.73 10.32
C ASP A 7 -18.10 -31.46 10.08
N PRO A 8 -17.49 -30.33 9.65
CA PRO A 8 -18.22 -29.10 9.39
C PRO A 8 -19.14 -29.16 8.16
N TYR A 9 -19.14 -30.27 7.42
CA TYR A 9 -19.98 -30.50 6.25
C TYR A 9 -21.14 -31.48 6.49
N ASP A 10 -21.42 -31.82 7.75
CA ASP A 10 -22.60 -32.60 8.10
C ASP A 10 -23.85 -31.70 8.00
N VAL A 11 -24.31 -31.50 6.76
CA VAL A 11 -25.48 -30.70 6.42
C VAL A 11 -26.72 -31.51 6.79
N PRO A 12 -27.63 -31.01 7.65
CA PRO A 12 -28.86 -31.73 7.97
C PRO A 12 -29.66 -31.97 6.68
N SER A 13 -30.11 -33.21 6.47
CA SER A 13 -30.74 -33.67 5.21
C SER A 13 -32.09 -33.01 4.87
N SER A 14 -32.47 -31.94 5.55
CA SER A 14 -33.75 -31.24 5.38
C SER A 14 -33.59 -29.87 4.72
N VAL A 15 -32.43 -29.54 4.15
CA VAL A 15 -32.16 -28.25 3.49
C VAL A 15 -32.15 -28.37 1.96
N GLU A 16 -32.79 -29.40 1.39
CA GLU A 16 -32.84 -29.59 -0.07
C GLU A 16 -33.76 -28.61 -0.82
N ASP A 17 -34.51 -27.75 -0.11
CA ASP A 17 -35.45 -26.79 -0.72
C ASP A 17 -35.13 -25.31 -0.47
N ALA A 18 -33.97 -24.98 0.13
CA ALA A 18 -33.55 -23.58 0.25
C ALA A 18 -32.85 -23.15 -1.04
N ASP A 19 -33.49 -22.26 -1.81
CA ASP A 19 -32.87 -21.58 -2.95
C ASP A 19 -31.59 -20.88 -2.43
N PRO A 20 -30.39 -21.22 -2.94
CA PRO A 20 -29.13 -20.63 -2.47
C PRO A 20 -29.05 -19.11 -2.64
N LEU A 21 -29.98 -18.51 -3.41
CA LEU A 21 -30.11 -17.07 -3.59
C LEU A 21 -30.96 -16.38 -2.51
N ASP A 22 -31.73 -17.12 -1.71
CA ASP A 22 -32.60 -16.60 -0.64
C ASP A 22 -31.82 -16.30 0.67
N TYR A 23 -30.50 -16.56 0.68
CA TYR A 23 -29.61 -16.22 1.80
C TYR A 23 -28.93 -14.84 1.64
N TRP A 24 -29.06 -14.21 0.46
CA TRP A 24 -28.41 -12.92 0.15
C TRP A 24 -29.40 -11.82 -0.23
N ASP A 25 -30.68 -12.00 0.03
CA ASP A 25 -31.69 -10.95 -0.07
C ASP A 25 -32.11 -10.58 1.36
N ASP A 26 -32.24 -9.28 1.64
CA ASP A 26 -32.72 -8.65 2.89
C ASP A 26 -31.68 -8.05 3.87
N GLU A 27 -30.50 -7.63 3.41
CA GLU A 27 -29.92 -6.40 3.96
C GLU A 27 -29.98 -5.31 2.88
N ASP A 28 -31.07 -4.55 2.88
CA ASP A 28 -31.07 -3.19 2.35
C ASP A 28 -29.77 -2.53 2.84
N PRO A 29 -28.90 -2.02 1.95
CA PRO A 29 -27.62 -1.51 2.39
C PRO A 29 -27.90 -0.39 3.38
N ASP A 30 -27.62 -0.64 4.66
CA ASP A 30 -27.80 0.33 5.73
C ASP A 30 -27.28 1.67 5.22
N GLU A 31 -28.14 2.69 5.21
CA GLU A 31 -27.83 4.02 4.68
C GLU A 31 -26.55 4.59 5.34
N GLU A 32 -26.22 4.08 6.54
CA GLU A 32 -25.01 4.32 7.30
C GLU A 32 -23.71 3.96 6.55
N HIS A 33 -23.71 2.93 5.71
CA HIS A 33 -22.52 2.41 5.02
C HIS A 33 -22.35 2.87 3.57
N ALA A 34 -23.36 3.52 2.98
CA ALA A 34 -23.32 4.01 1.59
C ALA A 34 -22.12 4.93 1.31
N ASN A 35 -21.63 5.65 2.33
CA ASN A 35 -20.50 6.57 2.23
C ASN A 35 -19.16 5.87 1.88
N LEU A 36 -19.00 4.58 2.16
CA LEU A 36 -17.77 3.83 1.86
C LEU A 36 -17.55 3.62 0.36
N TYR A 37 -18.64 3.65 -0.43
CA TYR A 37 -18.60 3.49 -1.88
C TYR A 37 -18.49 4.82 -2.63
N LEU A 38 -18.62 5.95 -1.92
CA LEU A 38 -18.43 7.26 -2.52
C LEU A 38 -16.94 7.52 -2.74
N THR A 39 -16.60 7.99 -3.94
CA THR A 39 -15.23 8.46 -4.20
C THR A 39 -14.93 9.63 -3.25
N PRO A 40 -13.88 9.58 -2.43
CA PRO A 40 -13.55 10.65 -1.51
C PRO A 40 -13.32 11.95 -2.27
N LYS A 41 -13.87 13.05 -1.75
CA LYS A 41 -13.68 14.37 -2.34
C LYS A 41 -12.19 14.73 -2.25
N LYS A 42 -11.61 15.11 -3.39
CA LYS A 42 -10.22 15.58 -3.45
C LYS A 42 -10.06 16.80 -2.55
N GLU A 43 -9.21 16.69 -1.53
CA GLU A 43 -8.91 17.80 -0.63
C GLU A 43 -8.43 19.05 -1.40
N SER A 44 -8.90 20.21 -0.96
CA SER A 44 -8.45 21.50 -1.46
C SER A 44 -7.00 21.77 -1.05
N LYS A 45 -6.35 22.75 -1.70
CA LYS A 45 -4.94 23.10 -1.41
C LYS A 45 -4.72 23.64 0.01
N SER A 46 -5.78 24.15 0.66
CA SER A 46 -5.77 24.64 2.04
C SER A 46 -5.92 23.52 3.07
N GLU A 47 -6.66 22.47 2.73
CA GLU A 47 -6.92 21.34 3.65
C GLU A 47 -5.78 20.32 3.65
N ARG A 48 -5.01 20.24 2.56
CA ARG A 48 -3.90 19.30 2.45
C ARG A 48 -2.83 19.54 3.51
N PRO A 49 -2.45 18.51 4.31
CA PRO A 49 -1.33 18.63 5.23
C PRO A 49 -0.05 18.95 4.46
N ARG A 50 0.73 19.89 5.00
CA ARG A 50 2.04 20.28 4.44
C ARG A 50 3.12 19.90 5.42
N VAL A 51 4.11 19.17 4.94
CA VAL A 51 5.33 18.92 5.68
C VAL A 51 6.21 20.18 5.57
N LEU A 52 6.37 20.89 6.68
CA LEU A 52 7.24 22.08 6.78
C LEU A 52 8.51 21.68 7.53
N VAL A 53 9.66 21.72 6.84
CA VAL A 53 10.97 21.42 7.40
C VAL A 53 11.84 22.66 7.31
N TRP A 54 12.33 23.12 8.46
CA TRP A 54 13.06 24.38 8.58
C TRP A 54 14.57 24.20 8.55
N LEU A 55 15.05 23.02 8.94
CA LEU A 55 16.47 22.70 9.05
C LEU A 55 16.90 21.85 7.84
N LYS A 56 17.91 22.33 7.12
CA LYS A 56 18.51 21.59 6.00
C LYS A 56 19.08 20.26 6.48
N ASN A 57 18.90 19.22 5.67
CA ASN A 57 19.37 17.86 5.92
C ASN A 57 18.75 17.18 7.16
N ALA A 58 17.69 17.76 7.75
CA ALA A 58 17.03 17.19 8.91
C ALA A 58 16.07 16.06 8.55
N ILE A 59 15.35 16.21 7.43
CA ILE A 59 14.42 15.21 6.94
C ILE A 59 14.64 15.00 5.45
N VAL A 60 14.80 13.72 5.10
CA VAL A 60 14.99 13.24 3.75
C VAL A 60 13.93 12.19 3.49
N GLN A 61 13.31 12.25 2.32
CA GLN A 61 12.45 11.19 1.81
C GLN A 61 13.19 10.47 0.69
N ALA A 62 13.30 9.15 0.78
CA ALA A 62 13.92 8.34 -0.25
C ALA A 62 12.96 7.25 -0.72
N ASP A 63 12.99 6.95 -2.01
CA ASP A 63 12.18 5.89 -2.59
C ASP A 63 12.92 5.18 -3.73
N LEU A 64 12.55 3.92 -3.97
CA LEU A 64 13.06 3.09 -5.05
C LEU A 64 12.00 2.94 -6.13
N CYS A 65 12.20 3.63 -7.25
CA CYS A 65 11.35 3.50 -8.42
C CYS A 65 11.88 2.38 -9.32
N LYS A 66 11.04 1.40 -9.66
CA LYS A 66 11.41 0.37 -10.64
C LYS A 66 11.49 1.01 -12.04
N MET A 67 12.58 0.76 -12.75
CA MET A 67 12.77 1.22 -14.13
C MET A 67 12.46 0.08 -15.11
N PRO A 68 12.05 0.41 -16.35
CA PRO A 68 12.21 -0.54 -17.46
C PRO A 68 13.69 -0.90 -17.59
N GLU A 69 13.97 -2.09 -18.12
CA GLU A 69 15.33 -2.65 -18.15
C GLU A 69 16.28 -1.71 -18.92
N ASP A 70 17.19 -1.06 -18.20
CA ASP A 70 18.13 -0.07 -18.74
C ASP A 70 19.57 -0.49 -18.42
N GLN A 71 20.23 -1.15 -19.37
CA GLN A 71 21.65 -1.53 -19.27
C GLN A 71 22.01 -2.28 -17.97
N GLY A 72 21.07 -3.04 -17.41
CA GLY A 72 21.22 -3.80 -16.16
C GLY A 72 20.94 -3.00 -14.88
N TYR A 73 20.46 -1.77 -14.97
CA TYR A 73 19.86 -1.01 -13.87
C TYR A 73 18.35 -1.25 -13.84
N ASN A 74 17.86 -1.76 -12.71
CA ASN A 74 16.45 -2.13 -12.55
C ASN A 74 15.68 -1.15 -11.67
N TYR A 75 16.39 -0.32 -10.90
CA TYR A 75 15.80 0.63 -9.96
C TYR A 75 16.48 1.98 -10.06
N PHE A 76 15.74 3.02 -9.68
CA PHE A 76 16.22 4.37 -9.51
C PHE A 76 15.99 4.76 -8.04
N LEU A 77 17.07 5.05 -7.33
CA LEU A 77 16.99 5.61 -5.99
C LEU A 77 16.79 7.12 -6.12
N ALA A 78 15.62 7.61 -5.73
CA ALA A 78 15.34 9.04 -5.63
C ALA A 78 15.43 9.49 -4.18
N VAL A 79 16.12 10.60 -3.92
CA VAL A 79 16.31 11.16 -2.58
C VAL A 79 15.93 12.64 -2.62
N VAL A 80 15.00 13.03 -1.76
CA VAL A 80 14.47 14.39 -1.67
C VAL A 80 14.73 14.97 -0.28
N GLU A 81 15.49 16.06 -0.23
CA GLU A 81 15.66 16.85 0.98
C GLU A 81 14.49 17.83 1.12
N LEU A 82 13.78 17.78 2.25
CA LEU A 82 12.49 18.46 2.37
C LEU A 82 12.58 19.97 2.66
N ALA A 83 13.65 20.46 3.28
CA ALA A 83 13.75 21.88 3.65
C ALA A 83 14.01 22.79 2.43
N CYS A 84 14.85 22.34 1.49
CA CYS A 84 15.24 23.06 0.29
C CYS A 84 14.73 22.42 -1.01
N ARG A 85 14.04 21.28 -0.92
CA ARG A 85 13.47 20.56 -2.08
C ARG A 85 14.53 20.12 -3.09
N ARG A 86 15.75 19.85 -2.61
CA ARG A 86 16.80 19.27 -3.44
C ARG A 86 16.43 17.83 -3.76
N VAL A 87 16.57 17.45 -5.02
CA VAL A 87 16.32 16.09 -5.50
C VAL A 87 17.61 15.58 -6.12
N ASP A 88 18.09 14.46 -5.59
CA ASP A 88 19.21 13.71 -6.12
C ASP A 88 18.72 12.30 -6.46
N GLY A 89 19.37 11.64 -7.41
CA GLY A 89 19.00 10.27 -7.71
C GLY A 89 20.03 9.51 -8.52
N GLN A 90 20.05 8.19 -8.31
CA GLN A 90 21.04 7.30 -8.91
C GLN A 90 20.38 6.00 -9.37
N PRO A 91 20.68 5.52 -10.59
CA PRO A 91 20.29 4.19 -11.00
C PRO A 91 21.07 3.13 -10.19
N ILE A 92 20.37 2.09 -9.73
CA ILE A 92 20.92 0.95 -9.02
C ILE A 92 20.44 -0.37 -9.64
N LYS A 93 21.27 -1.40 -9.53
CA LYS A 93 21.04 -2.68 -10.21
C LYS A 93 20.00 -3.55 -9.50
N ASP A 94 20.01 -3.51 -8.18
CA ASP A 94 19.18 -4.33 -7.31
C ASP A 94 18.69 -3.52 -6.11
N LYS A 95 17.75 -4.11 -5.37
CA LYS A 95 17.15 -3.53 -4.16
C LYS A 95 17.82 -4.02 -2.87
N GLU A 96 19.02 -4.61 -2.97
CA GLU A 96 19.72 -5.12 -1.80
C GLU A 96 20.13 -3.97 -0.88
N ALA A 97 20.01 -4.19 0.43
CA ALA A 97 20.26 -3.16 1.43
C ALA A 97 21.69 -2.60 1.34
N SER A 98 22.68 -3.43 0.99
CA SER A 98 24.08 -3.03 0.82
C SER A 98 24.25 -2.10 -0.38
N THR A 99 23.61 -2.41 -1.51
CA THR A 99 23.60 -1.57 -2.72
C THR A 99 22.93 -0.23 -2.45
N VAL A 100 21.75 -0.27 -1.83
CA VAL A 100 20.99 0.94 -1.48
C VAL A 100 21.77 1.82 -0.51
N LEU A 101 22.35 1.24 0.55
CA LEU A 101 23.15 2.00 1.52
C LEU A 101 24.38 2.64 0.86
N LYS A 102 25.05 1.93 -0.04
CA LYS A 102 26.21 2.45 -0.77
C LYS A 102 25.82 3.62 -1.69
N ALA A 103 24.71 3.49 -2.43
CA ALA A 103 24.20 4.55 -3.29
C ALA A 103 23.73 5.77 -2.47
N PHE A 104 22.99 5.53 -1.38
CA PHE A 104 22.49 6.58 -0.50
C PHE A 104 23.64 7.39 0.14
N LYS A 105 24.65 6.70 0.67
CA LYS A 105 25.84 7.36 1.22
C LYS A 105 26.55 8.19 0.16
N LYS A 106 26.67 7.69 -1.07
CA LYS A 106 27.36 8.41 -2.15
C LYS A 106 26.74 9.76 -2.48
N GLU A 107 25.41 9.89 -2.44
CA GLU A 107 24.74 11.16 -2.80
C GLU A 107 24.53 12.11 -1.63
N TYR A 108 24.46 11.59 -0.40
CA TYR A 108 24.07 12.40 0.75
C TYR A 108 25.20 12.64 1.77
N TRP A 109 26.32 11.90 1.68
CA TRP A 109 27.42 11.91 2.65
C TRP A 109 28.80 11.98 1.99
#